data_AF-A0A6B0YQE2-F1
#
_entry.id   AF-A0A6B0YQE2-F1
#
_cell.length_a   1.000
_cell.length_b   1.000
_cell.length_c   1.000
_cell.angle_alpha   90.00
_cell.angle_beta   90.00
_cell.angle_gamma   90.00
#
_symmetry.space_group_name_H-M   'P 1'
#
loop_
_entity.id
_entity.type
_entity.pdbx_description
1 polymer ?
#
loop_
_entity_poly.entity_id
_entity_poly.type
_entity_poly.pdbx_seq_one_letter_code
_entity_poly.pdbx_strand_id
1 'polypeptide(L)'
;MSSLFLQGLVFSGLATGILAFLAWWLYFSPLKQLEKSGASAEAQSRDSIASSPRLFQTLALLVGISALLICVGGYWDLSEHVVTGIVPGGEDFLWPPHLMIYAGFLFAFLVAVGGLSALAIPNLRAGVIDPRRWVRSNPYVGATVLVAGYGIFSIPGDAIWHELYGIDLTAWSPPHILIAISSATLPVFAAGLLIGGRNRGVPSRSKTETRGRRRLLLISGIAEKPARHPLGERLSRPDWRSFVNLLYLAMALCVFLIIGASEWEMDEVRGYVAQRPVWLYPTIIGVSAFFLSVLARRIAPGPWTATAFALFYFGLRIAATSFADVVSGTMPRLTLVFILGAVLLDLTCQWMDRFGFKPGDWQVRLAASGAFMVGYTVVAQPTIEFLFLSYLPHFTVPDHFLTALFVFLLSAALYPVPMALGSWLRNSGREETATQQDFAEALTVPAKG
;
A
#
# COMPACT_ATOMS: atom_id res chain seq x y z
N MET A 1 26.33 -27.81 -1.05
CA MET A 1 24.87 -27.64 -0.85
C MET A 1 24.49 -27.38 0.61
N SER A 2 24.86 -28.23 1.58
CA SER A 2 24.47 -28.04 3.00
C SER A 2 25.00 -26.74 3.64
N SER A 3 26.20 -26.28 3.29
CA SER A 3 26.78 -25.02 3.78
C SER A 3 26.07 -23.78 3.22
N LEU A 4 25.83 -23.73 1.91
CA LEU A 4 25.14 -22.62 1.23
C LEU A 4 23.68 -22.50 1.66
N PHE A 5 22.96 -23.62 1.79
CA PHE A 5 21.59 -23.63 2.30
C PHE A 5 21.52 -23.05 3.72
N LEU A 6 22.45 -23.47 4.60
CA LEU A 6 22.54 -22.92 5.95
C LEU A 6 22.87 -21.41 5.94
N GLN A 7 23.77 -20.97 5.06
CA GLN A 7 24.09 -19.53 4.90
C GLN A 7 22.86 -18.73 4.46
N GLY A 8 22.12 -19.19 3.44
CA GLY A 8 20.91 -18.53 2.96
C GLY A 8 19.82 -18.45 4.03
N LEU A 9 19.64 -19.53 4.80
CA LEU A 9 18.69 -19.58 5.92
C LEU A 9 19.10 -18.64 7.05
N VAL A 10 20.36 -18.66 7.46
CA VAL A 10 20.89 -17.77 8.51
C VAL A 10 20.76 -16.31 8.08
N PHE A 11 21.17 -15.99 6.85
CA PHE A 11 21.13 -14.62 6.35
C PHE A 11 19.69 -14.09 6.23
N SER A 12 18.80 -14.85 5.59
CA SER A 12 17.37 -14.49 5.46
C SER A 12 16.68 -14.41 6.82
N GLY A 13 17.01 -15.33 7.73
CA GLY A 13 16.50 -15.36 9.11
C GLY A 13 16.98 -14.16 9.94
N LEU A 14 18.24 -13.78 9.81
CA LEU A 14 18.80 -12.58 10.47
C LEU A 14 18.19 -11.30 9.90
N ALA A 15 18.12 -11.16 8.57
CA ALA A 15 17.53 -9.99 7.93
C ALA A 15 16.07 -9.80 8.37
N THR A 16 15.27 -10.86 8.29
CA THR A 16 13.86 -10.84 8.71
C THR A 16 13.73 -10.62 10.21
N GLY A 17 14.52 -11.33 11.02
CA GLY A 17 14.45 -11.27 12.49
C GLY A 17 14.84 -9.91 13.05
N ILE A 18 15.91 -9.30 12.55
CA ILE A 18 16.36 -7.97 12.96
C ILE A 18 15.29 -6.93 12.63
N LEU A 19 14.74 -6.96 11.40
CA LEU A 19 13.75 -5.98 10.97
C LEU A 19 12.40 -6.18 11.66
N ALA A 20 11.98 -7.43 11.91
CA ALA A 20 10.80 -7.74 12.70
C ALA A 20 10.95 -7.26 14.16
N PHE A 21 12.12 -7.47 14.76
CA PHE A 21 12.43 -6.96 16.09
C PHE A 21 12.41 -5.43 16.13
N LEU A 22 13.02 -4.77 15.14
CA LEU A 22 13.01 -3.31 15.04
C LEU A 22 11.59 -2.78 14.82
N ALA A 23 10.78 -3.42 14.00
CA ALA A 23 9.37 -3.07 13.81
C ALA A 23 8.60 -3.20 15.12
N TRP A 24 8.76 -4.32 15.83
CA TRP A 24 8.16 -4.53 17.15
C TRP A 24 8.60 -3.45 18.14
N TRP A 25 9.90 -3.19 18.23
CA TRP A 25 10.45 -2.22 19.16
C TRP A 25 9.97 -0.79 18.85
N LEU A 26 10.01 -0.38 17.58
CA LEU A 26 9.60 0.94 17.14
C LEU A 26 8.11 1.19 17.31
N TYR A 27 7.25 0.25 16.92
CA TYR A 27 5.79 0.48 16.86
C TYR A 27 5.00 -0.06 18.03
N PHE A 28 5.45 -1.16 18.64
CA PHE A 28 4.60 -1.94 19.56
C PHE A 28 5.17 -2.02 20.98
N SER A 29 6.49 -1.86 21.18
CA SER A 29 7.05 -1.95 22.54
C SER A 29 6.49 -0.88 23.48
N PRO A 30 6.33 -1.18 24.79
CA PRO A 30 5.87 -0.19 25.75
C PRO A 30 6.79 1.03 25.82
N LEU A 31 6.22 2.24 25.77
CA LEU A 31 6.94 3.47 26.11
C LEU A 31 6.96 3.60 27.62
N LYS A 32 8.13 3.87 28.21
CA LYS A 32 8.18 4.30 29.61
C LYS A 32 7.38 5.60 29.70
N GLN A 33 6.29 5.60 30.47
CA GLN A 33 5.69 6.85 30.92
C GLN A 33 6.82 7.60 31.63
N LEU A 34 7.19 8.77 31.11
CA LEU A 34 7.91 9.72 31.94
C LEU A 34 7.01 9.94 33.14
N GLU A 35 7.45 9.51 34.32
CA GLU A 35 6.81 9.90 35.56
C GLU A 35 6.55 11.41 35.52
N LYS A 36 5.46 11.83 36.16
CA LYS A 36 5.05 13.23 36.34
C LYS A 36 6.08 14.05 37.15
N SER A 37 7.36 13.95 36.85
CA SER A 37 8.44 14.75 37.44
C SER A 37 8.54 16.06 36.68
N GLY A 38 7.63 16.98 36.97
CA GLY A 38 7.83 18.44 36.85
C GLY A 38 8.27 19.02 35.49
N ALA A 39 8.37 18.24 34.42
CA ALA A 39 8.67 18.73 33.08
C ALA A 39 7.48 19.61 32.67
N SER A 40 7.72 20.91 32.60
CA SER A 40 6.72 21.92 32.31
C SER A 40 5.92 21.55 31.05
N ALA A 41 4.65 21.96 30.99
CA ALA A 41 3.80 21.79 29.82
C ALA A 41 4.45 22.30 28.50
N GLU A 42 5.47 23.17 28.60
CA GLU A 42 6.31 23.60 27.48
C GLU A 42 7.21 22.52 26.89
N ALA A 43 7.66 21.53 27.67
CA ALA A 43 8.43 20.38 27.15
C ALA A 43 7.52 19.44 26.34
N GLN A 44 6.29 19.21 26.82
CA GLN A 44 5.26 18.46 26.08
C GLN A 44 4.72 19.22 24.85
N SER A 45 4.72 20.56 24.87
CA SER A 45 4.38 21.36 23.68
C SER A 45 5.52 21.42 22.66
N ARG A 46 6.77 21.15 23.07
CA ARG A 46 7.96 21.10 22.22
C ARG A 46 8.17 19.75 21.52
N ASP A 47 7.45 18.70 21.93
CA ASP A 47 7.48 17.36 21.32
C ASP A 47 6.98 17.34 19.86
N SER A 48 6.37 18.43 19.37
CA SER A 48 5.90 18.54 17.98
C SER A 48 6.67 19.62 17.23
N ILE A 49 7.94 19.38 16.89
CA ILE A 49 8.52 20.11 15.75
C ILE A 49 7.80 19.59 14.50
N ALA A 50 6.73 20.30 14.15
CA ALA A 50 5.88 20.03 13.01
C ALA A 50 6.76 19.97 11.76
N SER A 51 6.94 18.76 11.26
CA SER A 51 7.64 18.51 10.03
C SER A 51 6.83 19.08 8.86
N SER A 52 7.48 19.89 8.03
CA SER A 52 6.82 20.65 6.96
C SER A 52 5.97 19.75 6.05
N PRO A 53 4.73 20.15 5.68
CA PRO A 53 3.94 19.44 4.67
C PRO A 53 4.69 19.18 3.36
N ARG A 54 5.63 20.07 3.00
CA ARG A 54 6.46 19.93 1.80
C ARG A 54 7.46 18.79 1.92
N LEU A 55 8.08 18.60 3.10
CA LEU A 55 8.99 17.49 3.35
C LEU A 55 8.29 16.16 3.09
N PHE A 56 7.09 15.97 3.63
CA PHE A 56 6.32 14.74 3.43
C PHE A 56 5.90 14.51 1.97
N GLN A 57 5.55 15.58 1.25
CA GLN A 57 5.27 15.49 -0.18
C GLN A 57 6.51 15.10 -0.98
N THR A 58 7.67 15.72 -0.68
CA THR A 58 8.94 15.36 -1.31
C THR A 58 9.32 13.92 -1.01
N LEU A 59 9.26 13.48 0.24
CA LEU A 59 9.53 12.09 0.62
C LEU A 59 8.58 11.12 -0.11
N ALA A 60 7.27 11.42 -0.17
CA ALA A 60 6.30 10.61 -0.89
C ALA A 60 6.67 10.47 -2.37
N LEU A 61 6.98 11.58 -3.05
CA LEU A 61 7.36 11.57 -4.46
C LEU A 61 8.64 10.79 -4.72
N LEU A 62 9.67 10.97 -3.88
CA LEU A 62 10.95 10.27 -4.02
C LEU A 62 10.81 8.76 -3.77
N VAL A 63 10.06 8.36 -2.73
CA VAL A 63 9.74 6.94 -2.48
C VAL A 63 8.87 6.37 -3.61
N GLY A 64 7.97 7.19 -4.18
CA GLY A 64 7.21 6.85 -5.37
C GLY A 64 8.10 6.55 -6.58
N ILE A 65 9.13 7.37 -6.81
CA ILE A 65 10.13 7.13 -7.88
C ILE A 65 10.88 5.83 -7.61
N SER A 66 11.32 5.57 -6.38
CA SER A 66 11.93 4.30 -6.00
C SER A 66 11.03 3.09 -6.32
N ALA A 67 9.76 3.16 -5.95
CA ALA A 67 8.79 2.10 -6.25
C ALA A 67 8.57 1.92 -7.75
N LEU A 68 8.72 2.98 -8.56
CA LEU A 68 8.62 2.90 -10.02
C LEU A 68 9.83 2.19 -10.60
N LEU A 69 11.03 2.48 -10.10
CA LEU A 69 12.25 1.77 -10.48
C LEU A 69 12.14 0.27 -10.20
N ILE A 70 11.65 -0.09 -9.00
CA ILE A 70 11.41 -1.50 -8.63
C ILE A 70 10.35 -2.14 -9.52
N CYS A 71 9.25 -1.42 -9.81
CA CYS A 71 8.19 -1.93 -10.66
C CYS A 71 8.69 -2.21 -12.08
N VAL A 72 9.36 -1.25 -12.72
CA VAL A 72 9.89 -1.41 -14.09
C VAL A 72 11.01 -2.44 -14.13
N GLY A 73 11.94 -2.37 -13.17
CA GLY A 73 13.02 -3.34 -13.02
C GLY A 73 12.50 -4.76 -12.85
N GLY A 74 11.44 -4.98 -12.07
CA GLY A 74 10.85 -6.30 -11.86
C GLY A 74 10.15 -6.90 -13.10
N TYR A 75 9.54 -6.08 -13.96
CA TYR A 75 9.03 -6.59 -15.24
C TYR A 75 10.16 -6.90 -16.23
N TRP A 76 11.22 -6.09 -16.20
CA TRP A 76 12.39 -6.34 -17.03
C TRP A 76 13.12 -7.62 -16.59
N ASP A 77 13.38 -7.76 -15.30
CA ASP A 77 13.87 -8.98 -14.63
C ASP A 77 13.07 -10.21 -15.08
N LEU A 78 11.75 -10.17 -14.86
CA LEU A 78 10.84 -11.24 -15.25
C LEU A 78 10.96 -11.60 -16.74
N SER A 79 11.08 -10.61 -17.62
CA SER A 79 11.23 -10.85 -19.06
C SER A 79 12.58 -11.43 -19.45
N GLU A 80 13.67 -11.00 -18.82
CA GLU A 80 15.02 -11.55 -19.04
C GLU A 80 15.13 -12.99 -18.54
N HIS A 81 14.50 -13.31 -17.41
CA HIS A 81 14.40 -14.68 -16.91
C HIS A 81 13.70 -15.62 -17.89
N VAL A 82 12.65 -15.15 -18.57
CA VAL A 82 11.98 -15.95 -19.61
C VAL A 82 12.90 -16.20 -20.80
N VAL A 83 13.57 -15.16 -21.30
CA VAL A 83 14.45 -15.27 -22.49
C VAL A 83 15.68 -16.14 -22.21
N THR A 84 16.30 -15.97 -21.05
CA THR A 84 17.60 -16.58 -20.73
C THR A 84 17.45 -17.98 -20.15
N GLY A 85 16.30 -18.32 -19.57
CA GLY A 85 16.05 -19.63 -18.98
C GLY A 85 16.77 -19.78 -17.64
N ILE A 86 17.51 -20.88 -17.43
CA ILE A 86 18.26 -21.13 -16.18
C ILE A 86 19.65 -20.50 -16.29
N VAL A 87 19.98 -19.63 -15.33
CA VAL A 87 21.28 -18.97 -15.18
C VAL A 87 22.02 -19.68 -14.05
N PRO A 88 23.10 -20.42 -14.33
CA PRO A 88 23.91 -21.05 -13.30
C PRO A 88 24.60 -19.99 -12.44
N GLY A 89 24.86 -20.30 -11.17
CA GLY A 89 25.87 -19.57 -10.41
C GLY A 89 25.49 -18.16 -9.93
N GLY A 90 24.21 -17.76 -10.05
CA GLY A 90 23.80 -16.38 -9.76
C GLY A 90 24.46 -15.33 -10.67
N GLU A 91 24.80 -15.70 -11.92
CA GLU A 91 25.40 -14.76 -12.89
C GLU A 91 24.45 -13.59 -13.25
N ASP A 92 23.17 -13.71 -12.92
CA ASP A 92 22.16 -12.67 -12.99
C ASP A 92 22.30 -11.60 -11.89
N PHE A 93 23.14 -11.80 -10.88
CA PHE A 93 23.24 -10.91 -9.72
C PHE A 93 23.42 -9.42 -10.08
N LEU A 94 24.19 -9.12 -11.12
CA LEU A 94 24.47 -7.76 -11.61
C LEU A 94 23.88 -7.45 -12.99
N TRP A 95 22.93 -8.24 -13.47
CA TRP A 95 22.27 -7.91 -14.73
C TRP A 95 21.56 -6.54 -14.65
N PRO A 96 21.31 -5.88 -15.79
CA PRO A 96 20.70 -4.56 -15.80
C PRO A 96 19.39 -4.43 -15.01
N PRO A 97 18.43 -5.39 -15.04
CA PRO A 97 17.20 -5.26 -14.26
C PRO A 97 17.41 -5.32 -12.73
N HIS A 98 18.28 -6.19 -12.20
CA HIS A 98 18.58 -6.18 -10.76
C HIS A 98 19.22 -4.86 -10.36
N LEU A 99 20.14 -4.31 -11.15
CA LEU A 99 20.73 -3.01 -10.84
C LEU A 99 19.66 -1.92 -10.72
N MET A 100 18.62 -1.96 -11.56
CA MET A 100 17.48 -1.06 -11.47
C MET A 100 16.64 -1.28 -10.21
N ILE A 101 16.36 -2.53 -9.84
CA ILE A 101 15.65 -2.90 -8.60
C ILE A 101 16.45 -2.48 -7.37
N TYR A 102 17.74 -2.79 -7.33
CA TYR A 102 18.67 -2.43 -6.26
C TYR A 102 18.78 -0.92 -6.11
N ALA A 103 18.87 -0.18 -7.22
CA ALA A 103 18.85 1.27 -7.21
C ALA A 103 17.54 1.80 -6.61
N GLY A 104 16.39 1.19 -6.94
CA GLY A 104 15.11 1.50 -6.34
C GLY A 104 15.10 1.33 -4.81
N PHE A 105 15.54 0.18 -4.30
CA PHE A 105 15.62 -0.09 -2.87
C PHE A 105 16.62 0.83 -2.15
N LEU A 106 17.83 0.97 -2.69
CA LEU A 106 18.87 1.84 -2.14
C LEU A 106 18.38 3.29 -2.08
N PHE A 107 17.74 3.77 -3.15
CA PHE A 107 17.19 5.12 -3.19
C PHE A 107 16.07 5.31 -2.16
N ALA A 108 15.15 4.34 -2.03
CA ALA A 108 14.08 4.40 -1.02
C ALA A 108 14.67 4.44 0.40
N PHE A 109 15.69 3.62 0.66
CA PHE A 109 16.35 3.56 1.96
C PHE A 109 17.05 4.87 2.30
N LEU A 110 17.85 5.42 1.38
CA LEU A 110 18.54 6.70 1.58
C LEU A 110 17.55 7.86 1.80
N VAL A 111 16.47 7.91 1.00
CA VAL A 111 15.40 8.90 1.16
C VAL A 111 14.73 8.77 2.52
N ALA A 112 14.42 7.54 2.95
CA ALA A 112 13.75 7.29 4.22
C ALA A 112 14.65 7.56 5.43
N VAL A 113 15.95 7.22 5.36
CA VAL A 113 16.95 7.55 6.39
C VAL A 113 17.19 9.06 6.45
N GLY A 114 17.22 9.75 5.31
CA GLY A 114 17.29 11.22 5.25
C GLY A 114 16.03 11.86 5.86
N GLY A 115 14.85 11.32 5.54
CA GLY A 115 13.57 11.72 6.14
C GLY A 115 13.53 11.49 7.65
N LEU A 116 14.03 10.34 8.11
CA LEU A 116 14.18 10.06 9.54
C LEU A 116 15.14 11.06 10.17
N SER A 117 16.31 11.31 9.59
CA SER A 117 17.26 12.31 10.08
C SER A 117 16.67 13.72 10.18
N ALA A 118 15.83 14.11 9.22
CA ALA A 118 15.09 15.37 9.25
C ALA A 118 14.06 15.43 10.39
N LEU A 119 13.55 14.28 10.85
CA LEU A 119 12.78 14.17 12.08
C LEU A 119 13.70 14.11 13.32
N ALA A 120 14.91 13.54 13.22
CA ALA A 120 15.83 13.30 14.35
C ALA A 120 16.35 14.57 14.93
N ILE A 121 16.97 15.36 14.06
CA ILE A 121 17.79 16.49 14.45
C ILE A 121 16.97 17.47 15.30
N PRO A 122 15.72 17.84 14.92
CA PRO A 122 14.93 18.73 15.74
C PRO A 122 14.48 18.07 17.06
N ASN A 123 14.05 16.82 17.05
CA ASN A 123 13.60 16.10 18.26
C ASN A 123 14.73 15.93 19.28
N LEU A 124 15.92 15.54 18.83
CA LEU A 124 17.11 15.42 19.67
C LEU A 124 17.53 16.78 20.26
N ARG A 125 17.48 17.86 19.46
CA ARG A 125 17.72 19.23 19.96
C ARG A 125 16.68 19.67 21.00
N ALA A 126 15.45 19.17 20.90
CA ALA A 126 14.38 19.40 21.87
C ALA A 126 14.45 18.50 23.11
N GLY A 127 15.43 17.58 23.19
CA GLY A 127 15.60 16.65 24.32
C GLY A 127 14.79 15.35 24.21
N VAL A 128 14.13 15.10 23.07
CA VAL A 128 13.38 13.85 22.81
C VAL A 128 14.34 12.79 22.29
N ILE A 129 14.95 12.04 23.21
CA ILE A 129 16.00 11.05 22.88
C ILE A 129 15.41 9.70 22.42
N ASP A 130 14.24 9.30 22.92
CA ASP A 130 13.65 7.99 22.64
C ASP A 130 13.15 7.87 21.20
N PRO A 131 13.75 6.99 20.37
CA PRO A 131 13.45 6.98 18.97
C PRO A 131 12.09 6.32 18.62
N ARG A 132 11.34 5.86 19.60
CA ARG A 132 10.01 5.30 19.35
C ARG A 132 8.95 6.40 19.25
N ARG A 133 9.21 7.58 19.83
CA ARG A 133 8.24 8.69 19.90
C ARG A 133 8.02 9.34 18.53
N TRP A 134 9.03 10.01 18.00
CA TRP A 134 9.07 10.57 16.65
C TRP A 134 8.73 9.57 15.51
N VAL A 135 9.06 8.28 15.62
CA VAL A 135 8.64 7.25 14.64
C VAL A 135 7.14 6.97 14.74
N ARG A 136 6.57 6.81 15.95
CA ARG A 136 5.11 6.62 16.10
C ARG A 136 4.31 7.86 15.70
N SER A 137 4.84 9.06 15.91
CA SER A 137 4.23 10.31 15.42
C SER A 137 4.33 10.46 13.88
N ASN A 138 5.28 9.77 13.25
CA ASN A 138 5.52 9.79 11.80
C ASN A 138 5.70 8.36 11.24
N PRO A 139 4.69 7.49 11.35
CA PRO A 139 4.86 6.05 11.17
C PRO A 139 5.27 5.65 9.75
N TYR A 140 4.92 6.45 8.75
CA TYR A 140 5.24 6.15 7.36
C TYR A 140 6.74 6.25 7.06
N VAL A 141 7.46 7.15 7.73
CA VAL A 141 8.91 7.32 7.50
C VAL A 141 9.64 6.09 8.04
N GLY A 142 9.36 5.70 9.29
CA GLY A 142 9.98 4.52 9.89
C GLY A 142 9.59 3.23 9.14
N ALA A 143 8.35 3.11 8.69
CA ALA A 143 7.90 1.93 7.94
C ALA A 143 8.61 1.82 6.59
N THR A 144 8.81 2.96 5.90
CA THR A 144 9.61 3.01 4.66
C THR A 144 11.05 2.60 4.92
N VAL A 145 11.69 3.04 6.02
CA VAL A 145 13.06 2.61 6.38
C VAL A 145 13.14 1.10 6.54
N LEU A 146 12.20 0.51 7.28
CA LEU A 146 12.21 -0.94 7.57
C LEU A 146 12.02 -1.77 6.31
N VAL A 147 11.08 -1.38 5.45
CA VAL A 147 10.76 -2.11 4.22
C VAL A 147 11.83 -1.92 3.15
N ALA A 148 12.29 -0.68 2.91
CA ALA A 148 13.41 -0.45 2.00
C ALA A 148 14.69 -1.13 2.50
N GLY A 149 14.92 -1.14 3.83
CA GLY A 149 16.00 -1.87 4.47
C GLY A 149 15.89 -3.37 4.21
N TYR A 150 14.69 -3.96 4.35
CA TYR A 150 14.47 -5.36 4.00
C TYR A 150 14.87 -5.64 2.55
N GLY A 151 14.44 -4.80 1.61
CA GLY A 151 14.76 -4.97 0.18
C GLY A 151 16.26 -4.96 -0.12
N ILE A 152 17.07 -4.19 0.62
CA ILE A 152 18.53 -4.23 0.52
C ILE A 152 19.09 -5.51 1.15
N PHE A 153 18.61 -5.85 2.35
CA PHE A 153 19.08 -7.02 3.08
C PHE A 153 18.60 -8.33 2.47
N SER A 154 17.63 -8.34 1.55
CA SER A 154 17.21 -9.56 0.85
C SER A 154 18.08 -9.89 -0.35
N ILE A 155 18.87 -8.93 -0.88
CA ILE A 155 19.67 -9.10 -2.11
C ILE A 155 20.61 -10.32 -2.03
N PRO A 156 21.42 -10.52 -0.97
CA PRO A 156 22.25 -11.72 -0.90
C PRO A 156 21.44 -13.01 -0.70
N GLY A 157 20.26 -12.93 -0.07
CA GLY A 157 19.38 -14.08 0.12
C GLY A 157 18.83 -14.61 -1.20
N ASP A 158 18.49 -13.69 -2.10
CA ASP A 158 18.05 -13.96 -3.47
C ASP A 158 19.18 -14.61 -4.31
N ALA A 159 20.37 -14.02 -4.28
CA ALA A 159 21.55 -14.57 -4.95
C ALA A 159 21.90 -16.00 -4.48
N ILE A 160 21.85 -16.26 -3.17
CA ILE A 160 22.07 -17.59 -2.61
C ILE A 160 20.96 -18.55 -3.05
N TRP A 161 19.72 -18.06 -3.19
CA TRP A 161 18.63 -18.89 -3.68
C TRP A 161 18.87 -19.34 -5.13
N HIS A 162 19.29 -18.42 -6.00
CA HIS A 162 19.63 -18.73 -7.39
C HIS A 162 20.82 -19.69 -7.48
N GLU A 163 21.82 -19.56 -6.61
CA GLU A 163 22.94 -20.50 -6.52
C GLU A 163 22.49 -21.92 -6.12
N LEU A 164 21.52 -22.03 -5.20
CA LEU A 164 21.09 -23.32 -4.65
C LEU A 164 20.09 -24.07 -5.54
N TYR A 165 19.16 -23.33 -6.15
CA TYR A 165 17.98 -23.90 -6.81
C TYR A 165 17.88 -23.53 -8.29
N GLY A 166 18.80 -22.68 -8.80
CA GLY A 166 18.65 -22.05 -10.10
C GLY A 166 17.58 -20.95 -10.08
N ILE A 167 17.22 -20.46 -11.27
CA ILE A 167 16.20 -19.43 -11.42
C ILE A 167 14.83 -19.99 -10.97
N ASP A 168 14.19 -19.30 -10.04
CA ASP A 168 12.81 -19.55 -9.67
C ASP A 168 11.86 -18.84 -10.64
N LEU A 169 11.59 -19.49 -11.78
CA LEU A 169 10.69 -18.99 -12.82
C LEU A 169 9.24 -18.79 -12.34
N THR A 170 8.86 -19.39 -11.21
CA THR A 170 7.52 -19.20 -10.65
C THR A 170 7.45 -17.96 -9.74
N ALA A 171 8.60 -17.47 -9.27
CA ALA A 171 8.74 -16.41 -8.28
C ALA A 171 8.01 -16.65 -6.94
N TRP A 172 7.62 -17.90 -6.64
CA TRP A 172 6.96 -18.26 -5.37
C TRP A 172 7.94 -18.70 -4.28
N SER A 173 9.25 -18.57 -4.51
CA SER A 173 10.24 -18.82 -3.47
C SER A 173 10.03 -17.89 -2.26
N PRO A 174 10.45 -18.33 -1.06
CA PRO A 174 10.39 -17.46 0.12
C PRO A 174 11.09 -16.10 -0.06
N PRO A 175 12.31 -16.00 -0.67
CA PRO A 175 12.93 -14.71 -0.97
C PRO A 175 12.06 -13.82 -1.85
N HIS A 176 11.55 -14.34 -2.96
CA HIS A 176 10.69 -13.59 -3.88
C HIS A 176 9.43 -13.09 -3.19
N ILE A 177 8.70 -13.95 -2.47
CA ILE A 177 7.47 -13.54 -1.76
C ILE A 177 7.73 -12.38 -0.80
N LEU A 178 8.81 -12.45 -0.02
CA LEU A 178 9.15 -11.40 0.94
C LEU A 178 9.60 -10.11 0.23
N ILE A 179 10.36 -10.23 -0.86
CA ILE A 179 10.72 -9.11 -1.75
C ILE A 179 9.44 -8.48 -2.35
N ALA A 180 8.48 -9.26 -2.84
CA ALA A 180 7.19 -8.77 -3.34
C ALA A 180 6.44 -7.97 -2.29
N ILE A 181 6.31 -8.52 -1.09
CA ILE A 181 5.61 -7.86 0.02
C ILE A 181 6.30 -6.54 0.36
N SER A 182 7.63 -6.56 0.44
CA SER A 182 8.43 -5.37 0.69
C SER A 182 8.22 -4.31 -0.41
N SER A 183 8.43 -4.69 -1.66
CA SER A 183 8.31 -3.81 -2.83
C SER A 183 6.90 -3.26 -3.01
N ALA A 184 5.86 -4.07 -2.80
CA ALA A 184 4.46 -3.66 -2.94
C ALA A 184 3.98 -2.75 -1.81
N THR A 185 4.59 -2.82 -0.62
CA THR A 185 4.24 -1.94 0.51
C THR A 185 4.90 -0.57 0.45
N LEU A 186 6.05 -0.41 -0.23
CA LEU A 186 6.69 0.90 -0.44
C LEU A 186 5.76 1.96 -1.03
N PRO A 187 5.06 1.74 -2.15
CA PRO A 187 4.15 2.75 -2.69
C PRO A 187 2.92 2.99 -1.78
N VAL A 188 2.49 2.00 -0.98
CA VAL A 188 1.46 2.21 0.04
C VAL A 188 1.93 3.18 1.13
N PHE A 189 3.20 3.08 1.54
CA PHE A 189 3.79 4.05 2.48
C PHE A 189 4.06 5.42 1.84
N ALA A 190 4.38 5.48 0.54
CA ALA A 190 4.40 6.74 -0.20
C ALA A 190 3.04 7.44 -0.16
N ALA A 191 1.94 6.69 -0.32
CA ALA A 191 0.59 7.23 -0.16
C ALA A 191 0.34 7.71 1.28
N GLY A 192 0.79 6.95 2.29
CA GLY A 192 0.76 7.36 3.69
C GLY A 192 1.50 8.67 3.96
N LEU A 193 2.71 8.82 3.43
CA LEU A 193 3.51 10.05 3.51
C LEU A 193 2.75 11.24 2.90
N LEU A 194 2.13 11.05 1.72
CA LEU A 194 1.38 12.11 1.04
C LEU A 194 0.14 12.55 1.83
N ILE A 195 -0.59 11.59 2.40
CA ILE A 195 -1.74 11.84 3.29
C ILE A 195 -1.29 12.53 4.58
N GLY A 196 -0.18 12.08 5.17
CA GLY A 196 0.43 12.68 6.36
C GLY A 196 0.83 14.14 6.14
N GLY A 197 1.40 14.46 4.97
CA GLY A 197 1.72 15.84 4.58
C GLY A 197 0.48 16.73 4.49
N ARG A 198 -0.63 16.20 3.93
CA ARG A 198 -1.94 16.89 3.93
C ARG A 198 -2.49 17.12 5.34
N ASN A 199 -2.42 16.08 6.18
CA ASN A 199 -2.53 16.10 7.65
C ASN A 199 -2.09 17.44 8.27
N ARG A 200 -0.85 17.82 7.95
CA ARG A 200 -0.11 18.90 8.60
C ARG A 200 -0.31 20.27 7.93
N GLY A 201 -0.86 20.30 6.72
CA GLY A 201 -1.03 21.53 5.93
C GLY A 201 -2.39 22.21 6.09
N VAL A 202 -3.36 21.57 6.75
CA VAL A 202 -4.68 22.17 7.02
C VAL A 202 -4.63 22.83 8.40
N PRO A 203 -4.71 24.17 8.50
CA PRO A 203 -4.83 24.83 9.80
C PRO A 203 -6.06 24.29 10.51
N SER A 204 -5.92 23.93 11.80
CA SER A 204 -7.10 23.63 12.62
C SER A 204 -7.99 24.88 12.57
N ARG A 205 -9.15 24.80 11.93
CA ARG A 205 -10.22 25.78 12.14
C ARG A 205 -10.50 25.76 13.64
N SER A 206 -10.30 26.88 14.32
CA SER A 206 -10.44 26.92 15.78
C SER A 206 -11.83 26.43 16.17
N LYS A 207 -11.90 25.47 17.10
CA LYS A 207 -13.17 24.99 17.68
C LYS A 207 -13.99 26.16 18.26
N THR A 208 -13.33 27.25 18.59
CA THR A 208 -13.89 28.54 19.03
C THR A 208 -14.84 29.16 18.00
N GLU A 209 -14.52 29.07 16.71
CA GLU A 209 -15.36 29.61 15.63
C GLU A 209 -16.64 28.77 15.44
N THR A 210 -16.53 27.44 15.62
CA THR A 210 -17.68 26.52 15.52
C THR A 210 -18.59 26.58 16.75
N ARG A 211 -18.01 26.80 17.94
CA ARG A 211 -18.74 26.92 19.21
C ARG A 211 -19.43 28.29 19.33
N GLY A 212 -18.79 29.38 18.88
CA GLY A 212 -19.39 30.70 18.79
C GLY A 212 -20.59 30.73 17.85
N ARG A 213 -20.47 30.06 16.69
CA ARG A 213 -21.56 29.93 15.71
C ARG A 213 -22.72 29.10 16.26
N ARG A 214 -22.46 27.98 16.96
CA ARG A 214 -23.50 27.20 17.67
C ARG A 214 -24.19 28.00 18.78
N ARG A 215 -23.45 28.83 19.52
CA ARG A 215 -24.02 29.63 20.62
C ARG A 215 -24.87 30.79 20.10
N LEU A 216 -24.45 31.45 19.02
CA LEU A 216 -25.26 32.47 18.32
C LEU A 216 -26.54 31.89 17.72
N LEU A 217 -26.49 30.66 17.17
CA LEU A 217 -27.66 29.98 16.60
C LEU A 217 -28.65 29.46 17.67
N LEU A 218 -28.14 29.05 18.84
CA LEU A 218 -28.99 28.69 19.99
C LEU A 218 -29.70 29.90 20.59
N ILE A 219 -29.06 31.07 20.60
CA ILE A 219 -29.64 32.32 21.11
C ILE A 219 -30.68 32.90 20.14
N SER A 220 -30.56 32.66 18.83
CA SER A 220 -31.51 33.18 17.84
C SER A 220 -32.78 32.34 17.66
N GLY A 221 -32.95 31.24 18.40
CA GLY A 221 -34.17 30.41 18.35
C GLY A 221 -34.38 29.66 17.01
N ILE A 222 -33.40 29.70 16.10
CA ILE A 222 -33.46 28.98 14.84
C ILE A 222 -33.05 27.53 15.11
N ALA A 223 -34.04 26.70 15.43
CA ALA A 223 -33.86 25.25 15.39
C ALA A 223 -33.59 24.84 13.93
N GLU A 224 -32.33 24.68 13.56
CA GLU A 224 -32.01 23.92 12.36
C GLU A 224 -32.61 22.53 12.55
N LYS A 225 -33.66 22.20 11.78
CA LYS A 225 -33.87 20.82 11.34
C LYS A 225 -32.49 20.30 10.97
N PRO A 226 -32.04 19.13 11.47
CA PRO A 226 -30.70 18.64 11.16
C PRO A 226 -30.57 18.71 9.65
N ALA A 227 -29.76 19.68 9.19
CA ALA A 227 -29.55 19.88 7.79
C ALA A 227 -29.01 18.54 7.33
N ARG A 228 -29.80 17.81 6.54
CA ARG A 228 -29.28 16.70 5.76
C ARG A 228 -28.03 17.27 5.13
N HIS A 229 -26.86 16.80 5.57
CA HIS A 229 -25.57 17.29 5.08
C HIS A 229 -25.74 17.51 3.57
N PRO A 230 -25.60 18.74 3.05
CA PRO A 230 -25.87 18.97 1.65
C PRO A 230 -24.99 17.99 0.88
N LEU A 231 -25.65 17.10 0.13
CA LEU A 231 -25.04 16.04 -0.69
C LEU A 231 -23.99 16.60 -1.67
N GLY A 232 -23.83 17.92 -1.78
CA GLY A 232 -22.89 18.63 -2.65
C GLY A 232 -21.47 18.84 -2.11
N GLU A 233 -21.19 18.73 -0.81
CA GLU A 233 -19.79 18.92 -0.32
C GLU A 233 -18.88 17.69 -0.57
N ARG A 234 -19.44 16.54 -1.00
CA ARG A 234 -18.68 15.32 -1.31
C ARG A 234 -18.12 15.22 -2.72
N LEU A 235 -18.38 16.21 -3.58
CA LEU A 235 -17.60 16.40 -4.81
C LEU A 235 -16.44 17.34 -4.49
N SER A 236 -15.53 16.87 -3.61
CA SER A 236 -14.24 17.54 -3.41
C SER A 236 -13.59 17.70 -4.79
N ARG A 237 -13.18 18.93 -5.14
CA ARG A 237 -12.42 19.17 -6.39
C ARG A 237 -11.30 18.13 -6.49
N PRO A 238 -10.99 17.63 -7.71
CA PRO A 238 -9.93 16.66 -7.90
C PRO A 238 -8.63 17.18 -7.26
N ASP A 239 -8.22 16.52 -6.18
CA ASP A 239 -6.96 16.78 -5.47
C ASP A 239 -5.88 15.96 -6.16
N TRP A 240 -4.84 16.60 -6.69
CA TRP A 240 -3.73 15.92 -7.36
C TRP A 240 -3.11 14.83 -6.48
N ARG A 241 -3.16 14.98 -5.16
CA ARG A 241 -2.68 13.97 -4.20
C ARG A 241 -3.50 12.69 -4.24
N SER A 242 -4.81 12.81 -4.48
CA SER A 242 -5.68 11.65 -4.66
C SER A 242 -5.30 10.90 -5.93
N PHE A 243 -5.04 11.63 -7.02
CA PHE A 243 -4.55 11.07 -8.29
C PHE A 243 -3.22 10.31 -8.09
N VAL A 244 -2.25 10.92 -7.40
CA VAL A 244 -0.95 10.29 -7.10
C VAL A 244 -1.09 9.07 -6.16
N ASN A 245 -1.97 9.14 -5.16
CA ASN A 245 -2.23 7.97 -4.30
C ASN A 245 -2.82 6.78 -5.08
N LEU A 246 -3.67 7.03 -6.07
CA LEU A 246 -4.20 5.97 -6.94
C LEU A 246 -3.10 5.37 -7.81
N LEU A 247 -2.20 6.19 -8.35
CA LEU A 247 -1.01 5.72 -9.06
C LEU A 247 -0.13 4.84 -8.15
N TYR A 248 0.10 5.23 -6.90
CA TYR A 248 0.86 4.41 -5.96
C TYR A 248 0.20 3.07 -5.68
N LEU A 249 -1.11 3.03 -5.46
CA LEU A 249 -1.80 1.74 -5.29
C LEU A 249 -1.73 0.89 -6.57
N ALA A 250 -1.80 1.51 -7.75
CA ALA A 250 -1.64 0.80 -9.02
C ALA A 250 -0.24 0.18 -9.15
N MET A 251 0.81 0.90 -8.73
CA MET A 251 2.17 0.36 -8.64
C MET A 251 2.27 -0.78 -7.64
N ALA A 252 1.62 -0.66 -6.47
CA ALA A 252 1.57 -1.74 -5.47
C ALA A 252 0.97 -3.02 -6.06
N LEU A 253 -0.13 -2.90 -6.82
CA LEU A 253 -0.76 -4.04 -7.49
C LEU A 253 0.15 -4.62 -8.58
N CYS A 254 0.76 -3.76 -9.41
CA CYS A 254 1.69 -4.20 -10.44
C CYS A 254 2.84 -5.01 -9.87
N VAL A 255 3.50 -4.50 -8.83
CA VAL A 255 4.61 -5.19 -8.17
C VAL A 255 4.18 -6.50 -7.53
N PHE A 256 3.05 -6.51 -6.81
CA PHE A 256 2.53 -7.73 -6.21
C PHE A 256 2.26 -8.82 -7.25
N LEU A 257 1.71 -8.44 -8.41
CA LEU A 257 1.37 -9.37 -9.48
C LEU A 257 2.57 -9.82 -10.33
N ILE A 258 3.73 -9.16 -10.24
CA ILE A 258 4.99 -9.70 -10.80
C ILE A 258 5.27 -11.09 -10.21
N ILE A 259 4.92 -11.32 -8.95
CA ILE A 259 5.11 -12.62 -8.30
C ILE A 259 3.80 -13.43 -8.28
N GLY A 260 2.68 -12.77 -7.98
CA GLY A 260 1.41 -13.48 -7.76
C GLY A 260 0.71 -13.99 -9.02
N ALA A 261 1.11 -13.57 -10.22
CA ALA A 261 0.37 -13.82 -11.45
C ALA A 261 1.23 -14.09 -12.70
N SER A 262 2.49 -13.65 -12.71
CA SER A 262 3.32 -13.67 -13.92
C SER A 262 3.58 -15.06 -14.50
N GLU A 263 3.64 -16.10 -13.67
CA GLU A 263 3.88 -17.46 -14.15
C GLU A 263 2.80 -17.89 -15.17
N TRP A 264 1.54 -17.46 -14.97
CA TRP A 264 0.44 -17.73 -15.91
C TRP A 264 0.44 -16.80 -17.13
N GLU A 265 1.14 -15.67 -17.04
CA GLU A 265 1.14 -14.59 -18.05
C GLU A 265 2.28 -14.73 -19.06
N MET A 266 3.13 -15.74 -18.89
CA MET A 266 4.30 -16.00 -19.73
C MET A 266 4.15 -17.27 -20.58
N ASP A 267 4.61 -17.21 -21.83
CA ASP A 267 4.40 -18.25 -22.85
C ASP A 267 5.23 -19.53 -22.63
N GLU A 268 6.39 -19.41 -21.96
CA GLU A 268 7.43 -20.45 -21.95
C GLU A 268 7.51 -21.27 -20.64
N VAL A 269 6.75 -20.93 -19.59
CA VAL A 269 6.84 -21.58 -18.26
C VAL A 269 5.97 -22.85 -18.15
N ARG A 270 5.79 -23.58 -19.27
CA ARG A 270 4.79 -24.66 -19.42
C ARG A 270 4.90 -25.80 -18.40
N GLY A 271 6.11 -26.09 -17.89
CA GLY A 271 6.35 -27.21 -16.97
C GLY A 271 6.05 -26.93 -15.50
N TYR A 272 6.18 -25.68 -15.05
CA TYR A 272 6.00 -25.31 -13.63
C TYR A 272 4.58 -24.83 -13.33
N VAL A 273 3.94 -24.11 -14.26
CA VAL A 273 2.56 -23.62 -14.16
C VAL A 273 1.55 -24.77 -14.08
N ALA A 274 1.82 -25.88 -14.78
CA ALA A 274 0.94 -27.06 -14.86
C ALA A 274 0.71 -27.76 -13.51
N GLN A 275 1.47 -27.43 -12.46
CA GLN A 275 1.35 -28.04 -11.14
C GLN A 275 0.32 -27.35 -10.24
N ARG A 276 -0.22 -26.20 -10.64
CA ARG A 276 -1.16 -25.41 -9.84
C ARG A 276 -2.59 -25.53 -10.35
N PRO A 277 -3.60 -25.49 -9.47
CA PRO A 277 -4.99 -25.41 -9.90
C PRO A 277 -5.24 -24.12 -10.69
N VAL A 278 -5.82 -24.23 -11.88
CA VAL A 278 -6.03 -23.09 -12.80
C VAL A 278 -6.93 -22.01 -12.21
N TRP A 279 -7.87 -22.38 -11.32
CA TRP A 279 -8.74 -21.42 -10.62
C TRP A 279 -7.99 -20.47 -9.67
N LEU A 280 -6.75 -20.81 -9.28
CA LEU A 280 -5.93 -20.00 -8.37
C LEU A 280 -5.51 -18.67 -9.02
N TYR A 281 -5.15 -18.69 -10.30
CA TYR A 281 -4.69 -17.52 -11.05
C TYR A 281 -5.68 -16.33 -10.98
N PRO A 282 -6.93 -16.46 -11.47
CA PRO A 282 -7.89 -15.38 -11.36
C PRO A 282 -8.33 -15.10 -9.92
N THR A 283 -8.18 -16.05 -9.00
CA THR A 283 -8.47 -15.80 -7.58
C THR A 283 -7.47 -14.80 -6.98
N ILE A 284 -6.17 -14.97 -7.24
CA ILE A 284 -5.12 -14.05 -6.74
C ILE A 284 -5.34 -12.65 -7.30
N ILE A 285 -5.54 -12.53 -8.62
CA ILE A 285 -5.78 -11.22 -9.27
C ILE A 285 -7.04 -10.58 -8.71
N GLY A 286 -8.16 -11.31 -8.68
CA GLY A 286 -9.44 -10.79 -8.22
C GLY A 286 -9.41 -10.30 -6.76
N VAL A 287 -8.82 -11.07 -5.86
CA VAL A 287 -8.74 -10.72 -4.43
C VAL A 287 -7.81 -9.52 -4.21
N SER A 288 -6.65 -9.49 -4.85
CA SER A 288 -5.70 -8.37 -4.70
C SER A 288 -6.22 -7.08 -5.33
N ALA A 289 -6.86 -7.16 -6.50
CA ALA A 289 -7.52 -6.04 -7.15
C ALA A 289 -8.67 -5.49 -6.30
N PHE A 290 -9.49 -6.37 -5.70
CA PHE A 290 -10.55 -5.96 -4.77
C PHE A 290 -9.97 -5.25 -3.54
N PHE A 291 -8.97 -5.85 -2.89
CA PHE A 291 -8.34 -5.31 -1.70
C PHE A 291 -7.85 -3.87 -1.93
N LEU A 292 -7.08 -3.66 -3.02
CA LEU A 292 -6.54 -2.34 -3.35
C LEU A 292 -7.60 -1.38 -3.87
N SER A 293 -8.67 -1.85 -4.52
CA SER A 293 -9.82 -1.02 -4.88
C SER A 293 -10.56 -0.49 -3.64
N VAL A 294 -10.76 -1.32 -2.61
CA VAL A 294 -11.35 -0.89 -1.34
C VAL A 294 -10.41 0.09 -0.63
N LEU A 295 -9.11 -0.19 -0.60
CA LEU A 295 -8.12 0.73 -0.03
C LEU A 295 -8.11 2.08 -0.75
N ALA A 296 -8.14 2.08 -2.08
CA ALA A 296 -8.22 3.27 -2.92
C ALA A 296 -9.42 4.14 -2.53
N ARG A 297 -10.61 3.56 -2.44
CA ARG A 297 -11.84 4.25 -2.02
C ARG A 297 -11.70 4.88 -0.62
N ARG A 298 -10.86 4.31 0.25
CA ARG A 298 -10.63 4.84 1.61
C ARG A 298 -9.63 5.99 1.65
N ILE A 299 -8.56 5.93 0.87
CA ILE A 299 -7.48 6.93 0.90
C ILE A 299 -7.71 8.10 -0.07
N ALA A 300 -8.48 7.89 -1.14
CA ALA A 300 -8.80 8.87 -2.18
C ALA A 300 -10.32 8.90 -2.42
N PRO A 301 -11.14 9.33 -1.44
CA PRO A 301 -12.59 9.21 -1.53
C PRO A 301 -13.16 10.01 -2.70
N GLY A 302 -13.87 9.31 -3.58
CA GLY A 302 -14.53 9.83 -4.76
C GLY A 302 -15.54 8.80 -5.29
N PRO A 303 -16.47 9.21 -6.18
CA PRO A 303 -17.49 8.30 -6.70
C PRO A 303 -16.89 7.17 -7.54
N TRP A 304 -15.85 7.45 -8.32
CA TRP A 304 -15.24 6.54 -9.30
C TRP A 304 -13.83 6.10 -8.95
N THR A 305 -13.51 6.06 -7.66
CA THR A 305 -12.13 5.85 -7.20
C THR A 305 -11.60 4.46 -7.53
N ALA A 306 -12.39 3.39 -7.36
CA ALA A 306 -11.92 2.05 -7.70
C ALA A 306 -11.72 1.92 -9.22
N THR A 307 -12.61 2.52 -10.01
CA THR A 307 -12.53 2.56 -11.47
C THR A 307 -11.28 3.31 -11.93
N ALA A 308 -11.01 4.50 -11.37
CA ALA A 308 -9.81 5.27 -11.68
C ALA A 308 -8.53 4.51 -11.31
N PHE A 309 -8.51 3.85 -10.14
CA PHE A 309 -7.42 2.95 -9.74
C PHE A 309 -7.20 1.83 -10.77
N ALA A 310 -8.26 1.16 -11.22
CA ALA A 310 -8.16 0.11 -12.23
C ALA A 310 -7.55 0.65 -13.55
N LEU A 311 -7.96 1.84 -13.99
CA LEU A 311 -7.42 2.49 -15.18
C LEU A 311 -5.92 2.81 -15.05
N PHE A 312 -5.50 3.34 -13.90
CA PHE A 312 -4.07 3.55 -13.62
C PHE A 312 -3.28 2.26 -13.67
N TYR A 313 -3.82 1.21 -13.05
CA TYR A 313 -3.20 -0.10 -13.06
C TYR A 313 -3.02 -0.62 -14.50
N PHE A 314 -4.05 -0.60 -15.34
CA PHE A 314 -3.92 -1.05 -16.72
C PHE A 314 -2.97 -0.19 -17.53
N GLY A 315 -2.99 1.14 -17.35
CA GLY A 315 -2.04 2.04 -18.01
C GLY A 315 -0.59 1.73 -17.63
N LEU A 316 -0.31 1.53 -16.34
CA LEU A 316 1.01 1.17 -15.85
C LEU A 316 1.42 -0.23 -16.32
N ARG A 317 0.50 -1.19 -16.29
CA ARG A 317 0.74 -2.56 -16.71
C ARG A 317 1.11 -2.61 -18.19
N ILE A 318 0.34 -1.96 -19.06
CA ILE A 318 0.63 -1.86 -20.50
C ILE A 318 2.00 -1.22 -20.71
N ALA A 319 2.28 -0.10 -20.04
CA ALA A 319 3.58 0.58 -20.18
C ALA A 319 4.75 -0.32 -19.76
N ALA A 320 4.62 -1.05 -18.64
CA ALA A 320 5.66 -1.93 -18.15
C ALA A 320 5.86 -3.17 -19.04
N THR A 321 4.78 -3.79 -19.52
CA THR A 321 4.89 -4.93 -20.45
C THR A 321 5.43 -4.53 -21.81
N SER A 322 5.07 -3.34 -22.32
CA SER A 322 5.65 -2.79 -23.55
C SER A 322 7.11 -2.42 -23.37
N PHE A 323 7.51 -1.92 -22.20
CA PHE A 323 8.93 -1.69 -21.91
C PHE A 323 9.70 -3.02 -21.91
N ALA A 324 9.19 -4.05 -21.22
CA ALA A 324 9.77 -5.38 -21.19
C ALA A 324 9.96 -5.97 -22.60
N ASP A 325 8.95 -5.84 -23.46
CA ASP A 325 9.01 -6.25 -24.87
C ASP A 325 10.13 -5.53 -25.65
N VAL A 326 10.27 -4.20 -25.45
CA VAL A 326 11.30 -3.41 -26.12
C VAL A 326 12.73 -3.79 -25.68
N VAL A 327 12.93 -4.12 -24.40
CA VAL A 327 14.28 -4.39 -23.86
C VAL A 327 14.71 -5.85 -23.98
N SER A 328 13.78 -6.80 -23.88
CA SER A 328 14.08 -8.24 -23.87
C SER A 328 13.53 -9.01 -25.09
N GLY A 329 12.63 -8.40 -25.88
CA GLY A 329 11.91 -9.09 -26.94
C GLY A 329 10.80 -10.03 -26.46
N THR A 330 10.50 -10.03 -25.16
CA THR A 330 9.41 -10.83 -24.56
C THR A 330 8.37 -9.92 -23.92
N MET A 331 7.14 -9.98 -24.44
CA MET A 331 6.00 -9.27 -23.88
C MET A 331 5.23 -10.18 -22.91
N PRO A 332 5.22 -9.89 -21.59
CA PRO A 332 4.27 -10.54 -20.69
C PRO A 332 2.85 -10.26 -21.17
N ARG A 333 1.97 -11.26 -21.14
CA ARG A 333 0.58 -11.08 -21.51
C ARG A 333 -0.09 -10.05 -20.60
N LEU A 334 -1.08 -9.36 -21.16
CA LEU A 334 -1.91 -8.48 -20.36
C LEU A 334 -2.65 -9.31 -19.31
N THR A 335 -2.57 -8.87 -18.06
CA THR A 335 -3.24 -9.51 -16.94
C THR A 335 -4.76 -9.51 -17.10
N LEU A 336 -5.45 -10.28 -16.25
CA LEU A 336 -6.90 -10.33 -16.28
C LEU A 336 -7.56 -8.99 -15.96
N VAL A 337 -8.54 -8.64 -16.79
CA VAL A 337 -9.22 -7.35 -16.72
C VAL A 337 -10.28 -7.35 -15.61
N PHE A 338 -10.15 -6.45 -14.64
CA PHE A 338 -11.08 -6.29 -13.52
C PHE A 338 -11.85 -4.96 -13.51
N ILE A 339 -11.79 -4.19 -14.61
CA ILE A 339 -12.39 -2.85 -14.66
C ILE A 339 -13.90 -2.85 -14.39
N LEU A 340 -14.64 -3.85 -14.90
CA LEU A 340 -16.08 -3.96 -14.63
C LEU A 340 -16.34 -4.27 -13.15
N GLY A 341 -15.53 -5.11 -12.52
CA GLY A 341 -15.58 -5.34 -11.07
C GLY A 341 -15.39 -4.05 -10.28
N ALA A 342 -14.44 -3.20 -10.68
CA ALA A 342 -14.20 -1.90 -10.05
C ALA A 342 -15.37 -0.92 -10.24
N VAL A 343 -15.98 -0.89 -11.43
CA VAL A 343 -17.19 -0.09 -11.73
C VAL A 343 -18.36 -0.52 -10.85
N LEU A 344 -18.64 -1.83 -10.78
CA LEU A 344 -19.74 -2.36 -9.97
C LEU A 344 -19.50 -2.14 -8.47
N LEU A 345 -18.25 -2.20 -8.01
CA LEU A 345 -17.89 -1.83 -6.64
C LEU A 345 -18.20 -0.36 -6.35
N ASP A 346 -17.77 0.56 -7.22
CA ASP A 346 -18.04 1.99 -7.07
C ASP A 346 -19.54 2.29 -7.03
N LEU A 347 -20.31 1.72 -7.97
CA LEU A 347 -21.77 1.88 -8.04
C LEU A 347 -22.46 1.32 -6.81
N THR A 348 -22.08 0.11 -6.37
CA THR A 348 -22.69 -0.55 -5.21
C THR A 348 -22.43 0.24 -3.93
N CYS A 349 -21.19 0.68 -3.70
CA CYS A 349 -20.90 1.52 -2.53
C CYS A 349 -21.62 2.86 -2.58
N GLN A 350 -21.76 3.49 -3.75
CA GLN A 350 -22.55 4.72 -3.89
C GLN A 350 -24.03 4.49 -3.62
N TRP A 351 -24.59 3.40 -4.12
CA TRP A 351 -25.98 3.00 -3.86
C TRP A 351 -26.19 2.78 -2.37
N MET A 352 -25.36 1.97 -1.71
CA MET A 352 -25.43 1.71 -0.26
C MET A 352 -25.34 3.00 0.58
N ASP A 353 -24.44 3.94 0.24
CA ASP A 353 -24.30 5.23 0.93
C ASP A 353 -25.60 6.07 0.79
N ARG A 354 -26.28 6.04 -0.37
CA ARG A 354 -27.57 6.72 -0.57
C ARG A 354 -28.69 6.17 0.31
N PHE A 355 -28.63 4.88 0.66
CA PHE A 355 -29.59 4.23 1.57
C PHE A 355 -29.16 4.31 3.05
N GLY A 356 -28.09 5.03 3.37
CA GLY A 356 -27.66 5.29 4.74
C GLY A 356 -26.80 4.20 5.36
N PHE A 357 -26.35 3.22 4.58
CA PHE A 357 -25.38 2.22 5.06
C PHE A 357 -24.00 2.83 5.20
N LYS A 358 -23.28 2.43 6.26
CA LYS A 358 -21.92 2.88 6.52
C LYS A 358 -20.93 1.89 5.93
N PRO A 359 -19.74 2.36 5.49
CA PRO A 359 -18.70 1.48 4.94
C PRO A 359 -18.25 0.33 5.86
N GLY A 360 -18.48 0.39 7.17
CA GLY A 360 -18.13 -0.69 8.10
C GLY A 360 -19.22 -1.75 8.27
N ASP A 361 -20.42 -1.53 7.71
CA ASP A 361 -21.55 -2.42 7.89
C ASP A 361 -21.34 -3.74 7.11
N TRP A 362 -21.77 -4.86 7.70
CA TRP A 362 -21.58 -6.19 7.08
C TRP A 362 -22.33 -6.30 5.75
N GLN A 363 -23.45 -5.58 5.58
CA GLN A 363 -24.19 -5.52 4.32
C GLN A 363 -23.35 -4.87 3.22
N VAL A 364 -22.62 -3.79 3.52
CA VAL A 364 -21.75 -3.13 2.54
C VAL A 364 -20.61 -4.05 2.15
N ARG A 365 -20.02 -4.76 3.11
CA ARG A 365 -19.00 -5.78 2.88
C ARG A 365 -19.48 -6.84 1.89
N LEU A 366 -20.62 -7.50 2.17
CA LEU A 366 -21.13 -8.56 1.29
C LEU A 366 -21.53 -8.03 -0.09
N ALA A 367 -22.22 -6.88 -0.13
CA ALA A 367 -22.65 -6.27 -1.40
C ALA A 367 -21.46 -5.84 -2.26
N ALA A 368 -20.45 -5.20 -1.67
CA ALA A 368 -19.23 -4.79 -2.36
C ALA A 368 -18.45 -5.98 -2.92
N SER A 369 -18.23 -7.03 -2.11
CA SER A 369 -17.54 -8.24 -2.55
C SER A 369 -18.32 -8.99 -3.64
N GLY A 370 -19.64 -9.10 -3.51
CA GLY A 370 -20.50 -9.73 -4.50
C GLY A 370 -20.51 -8.97 -5.83
N ALA A 371 -20.71 -7.65 -5.79
CA ALA A 371 -20.73 -6.82 -6.98
C ALA A 371 -19.39 -6.82 -7.72
N PHE A 372 -18.27 -6.70 -7.00
CA PHE A 372 -16.95 -6.80 -7.60
C PHE A 372 -16.72 -8.18 -8.22
N MET A 373 -17.04 -9.26 -7.50
CA MET A 373 -16.88 -10.63 -8.00
C MET A 373 -17.68 -10.86 -9.29
N VAL A 374 -18.94 -10.42 -9.35
CA VAL A 374 -19.76 -10.54 -10.57
C VAL A 374 -19.13 -9.77 -11.73
N GLY A 375 -18.74 -8.51 -11.52
CA GLY A 375 -18.12 -7.72 -12.59
C GLY A 375 -16.76 -8.26 -13.02
N TYR A 376 -15.96 -8.77 -12.09
CA TYR A 376 -14.68 -9.40 -12.36
C TYR A 376 -14.86 -10.67 -13.18
N THR A 377 -15.69 -11.61 -12.72
CA THR A 377 -15.89 -12.91 -13.39
C THR A 377 -16.47 -12.77 -14.78
N VAL A 378 -17.41 -11.84 -15.01
CA VAL A 378 -18.00 -11.57 -16.33
C VAL A 378 -16.97 -11.19 -17.39
N VAL A 379 -15.89 -10.49 -17.01
CA VAL A 379 -14.86 -10.03 -17.96
C VAL A 379 -13.63 -10.92 -17.93
N ALA A 380 -13.11 -11.21 -16.74
CA ALA A 380 -11.85 -11.93 -16.55
C ALA A 380 -11.95 -13.37 -17.04
N GLN A 381 -13.05 -14.08 -16.76
CA GLN A 381 -13.15 -15.51 -17.09
C GLN A 381 -13.18 -15.79 -18.60
N PRO A 382 -14.02 -15.11 -19.41
CA PRO A 382 -13.95 -15.25 -20.87
C PRO A 382 -12.60 -14.82 -21.46
N THR A 383 -11.90 -13.89 -20.79
CA THR A 383 -10.57 -13.43 -21.20
C THR A 383 -9.50 -14.50 -20.96
N ILE A 384 -9.63 -15.32 -19.90
CA ILE A 384 -8.76 -16.49 -19.69
C ILE A 384 -8.89 -17.45 -20.86
N GLU A 385 -10.12 -17.79 -21.23
CA GLU A 385 -10.36 -18.65 -22.38
C GLU A 385 -9.77 -18.01 -23.64
N PHE A 386 -10.16 -16.77 -23.98
CA PHE A 386 -9.70 -16.14 -25.21
C PHE A 386 -8.17 -15.95 -25.31
N LEU A 387 -7.50 -15.50 -24.25
CA LEU A 387 -6.07 -15.18 -24.27
C LEU A 387 -5.15 -16.35 -23.94
N PHE A 388 -5.65 -17.40 -23.28
CA PHE A 388 -4.82 -18.48 -22.74
C PHE A 388 -5.21 -19.89 -23.20
N LEU A 389 -6.19 -20.02 -24.12
CA LEU A 389 -6.68 -21.31 -24.66
C LEU A 389 -5.59 -22.26 -25.17
N SER A 390 -4.48 -21.75 -25.69
CA SER A 390 -3.40 -22.61 -26.24
C SER A 390 -2.39 -23.08 -25.18
N TYR A 391 -2.51 -22.62 -23.93
CA TYR A 391 -1.43 -22.72 -22.93
C TYR A 391 -1.88 -23.20 -21.55
N LEU A 392 -3.09 -22.82 -21.12
CA LEU A 392 -3.66 -23.32 -19.87
C LEU A 392 -4.54 -24.56 -20.14
N PRO A 393 -4.63 -25.50 -19.17
CA PRO A 393 -5.66 -26.51 -19.19
C PRO A 393 -7.03 -25.85 -19.38
N HIS A 394 -7.93 -26.49 -20.13
CA HIS A 394 -9.28 -25.99 -20.32
C HIS A 394 -9.92 -25.66 -18.97
N PHE A 395 -10.31 -24.41 -18.80
CA PHE A 395 -10.99 -23.93 -17.60
C PHE A 395 -12.35 -24.62 -17.52
N THR A 396 -12.55 -25.47 -16.52
CA THR A 396 -13.79 -26.23 -16.39
C THR A 396 -14.87 -25.41 -15.70
N VAL A 397 -16.13 -25.82 -15.81
CA VAL A 397 -17.23 -25.21 -15.05
C VAL A 397 -16.96 -25.20 -13.53
N PRO A 398 -16.42 -26.27 -12.92
CA PRO A 398 -15.92 -26.23 -11.55
C PRO A 398 -14.89 -25.14 -11.28
N ASP A 399 -13.93 -24.92 -12.17
CA ASP A 399 -12.88 -23.89 -11.97
C ASP A 399 -13.49 -22.48 -11.96
N HIS A 400 -14.42 -22.19 -12.88
CA HIS A 400 -15.18 -20.94 -12.91
C HIS A 400 -15.93 -20.70 -11.59
N PHE A 401 -16.62 -21.75 -11.10
CA PHE A 401 -17.36 -21.68 -9.84
C PHE A 401 -16.43 -21.48 -8.64
N LEU A 402 -15.33 -22.23 -8.57
CA LEU A 402 -14.33 -22.11 -7.50
C LEU A 402 -13.71 -20.72 -7.47
N THR A 403 -13.30 -20.16 -8.62
CA THR A 403 -12.80 -18.80 -8.68
C THR A 403 -13.84 -17.79 -8.17
N ALA A 404 -15.08 -17.85 -8.67
CA ALA A 404 -16.14 -16.93 -8.24
C ALA A 404 -16.38 -17.04 -6.72
N LEU A 405 -16.44 -18.26 -6.20
CA LEU A 405 -16.64 -18.54 -4.78
C LEU A 405 -15.48 -17.99 -3.93
N PHE A 406 -14.23 -18.30 -4.29
CA PHE A 406 -13.06 -17.85 -3.53
C PHE A 406 -12.85 -16.35 -3.62
N VAL A 407 -13.03 -15.73 -4.80
CA VAL A 407 -12.99 -14.27 -4.93
C VAL A 407 -14.03 -13.64 -4.01
N PHE A 408 -15.26 -14.14 -3.97
CA PHE A 408 -16.28 -13.62 -3.07
C PHE A 408 -15.92 -13.82 -1.58
N LEU A 409 -15.63 -15.06 -1.17
CA LEU A 409 -15.39 -15.41 0.23
C LEU A 409 -14.15 -14.70 0.79
N LEU A 410 -13.04 -14.70 0.04
CA LEU A 410 -11.80 -14.06 0.48
C LEU A 410 -11.91 -12.54 0.45
N SER A 411 -12.54 -11.96 -0.58
CA SER A 411 -12.81 -10.52 -0.61
C SER A 411 -13.69 -10.08 0.55
N ALA A 412 -14.74 -10.85 0.85
CA ALA A 412 -15.56 -10.61 2.02
C ALA A 412 -14.71 -10.74 3.28
N ALA A 413 -14.01 -11.86 3.50
CA ALA A 413 -13.13 -12.09 4.65
C ALA A 413 -12.14 -10.93 4.90
N LEU A 414 -11.49 -10.46 3.83
CA LEU A 414 -10.43 -9.46 3.88
C LEU A 414 -10.94 -8.03 3.92
N TYR A 415 -12.19 -7.73 3.54
CA TYR A 415 -12.76 -6.37 3.49
C TYR A 415 -12.46 -5.46 4.71
N PRO A 416 -12.51 -5.95 5.96
CA PRO A 416 -12.18 -5.11 7.13
C PRO A 416 -10.73 -4.63 7.15
N VAL A 417 -9.81 -5.34 6.52
CA VAL A 417 -8.36 -5.05 6.51
C VAL A 417 -8.03 -3.77 5.73
N PRO A 418 -8.34 -3.61 4.42
CA PRO A 418 -8.09 -2.36 3.70
C PRO A 418 -8.91 -1.20 4.27
N MET A 419 -10.06 -1.48 4.91
CA MET A 419 -10.85 -0.49 5.64
C MET A 419 -10.11 0.06 6.86
N ALA A 420 -9.55 -0.83 7.69
CA ALA A 420 -8.74 -0.47 8.85
C ALA A 420 -7.44 0.23 8.42
N LEU A 421 -6.73 -0.34 7.44
CA LEU A 421 -5.50 0.24 6.88
C LEU A 421 -5.74 1.64 6.32
N GLY A 422 -6.75 1.84 5.49
CA GLY A 422 -7.08 3.15 4.94
C GLY A 422 -7.50 4.17 6.01
N SER A 423 -8.13 3.71 7.10
CA SER A 423 -8.48 4.57 8.23
C SER A 423 -7.24 4.94 9.04
N TRP A 424 -6.34 3.99 9.27
CA TRP A 424 -5.03 4.21 9.90
C TRP A 424 -4.21 5.22 9.08
N LEU A 425 -4.03 4.99 7.78
CA LEU A 425 -3.32 5.91 6.86
C LEU A 425 -3.88 7.34 6.87
N ARG A 426 -5.17 7.52 7.11
CA ARG A 426 -5.81 8.84 7.18
C ARG A 426 -5.70 9.51 8.53
N ASN A 427 -5.68 8.72 9.60
CA ASN A 427 -5.72 9.20 10.97
C ASN A 427 -4.32 9.40 11.58
N SER A 428 -3.30 8.67 11.12
CA SER A 428 -1.95 8.88 11.66
C SER A 428 -1.46 10.30 11.34
N GLY A 429 -1.02 11.00 12.39
CA GLY A 429 -0.64 12.42 12.35
C GLY A 429 -1.77 13.41 12.68
N ARG A 430 -2.99 12.95 13.03
CA ARG A 430 -4.07 13.83 13.55
C ARG A 430 -4.22 13.80 15.08
N GLU A 431 -3.87 12.69 15.74
CA GLU A 431 -4.17 12.52 17.18
C GLU A 431 -3.40 13.47 18.09
N GLU A 432 -2.22 13.97 17.70
CA GLU A 432 -1.46 14.91 18.54
C GLU A 432 -2.03 16.34 18.55
N THR A 433 -2.67 16.79 17.46
CA THR A 433 -3.20 18.17 17.40
C THR A 433 -4.48 18.35 18.20
N ALA A 434 -5.31 17.31 18.33
CA ALA A 434 -6.56 17.39 19.10
C ALA A 434 -6.29 17.51 20.61
N THR A 435 -5.31 16.77 21.13
CA THR A 435 -4.96 16.76 22.57
C THR A 435 -4.25 18.05 22.98
N GLN A 436 -3.44 18.65 22.11
CA GLN A 436 -2.75 19.92 22.37
C GLN A 436 -3.71 21.12 22.43
N GLN A 437 -4.74 21.14 21.57
CA GLN A 437 -5.68 22.26 21.50
C GLN A 437 -6.64 22.30 22.70
N ASP A 438 -7.08 21.13 23.19
CA ASP A 438 -7.93 21.03 24.38
C ASP A 438 -7.17 21.41 25.66
N PHE A 439 -5.83 21.23 25.70
CA PHE A 439 -4.99 21.62 26.83
C PHE A 439 -4.72 23.14 26.86
N ALA A 440 -4.52 23.78 25.70
CA ALA A 440 -4.32 25.22 25.60
C ALA A 440 -5.60 26.02 25.95
N GLU A 441 -6.79 25.50 25.58
CA GLU A 441 -8.06 26.10 26.00
C GLU A 441 -8.30 25.94 27.52
N ALA A 442 -7.86 24.84 28.15
CA ALA A 442 -7.98 24.67 29.60
C ALA A 442 -7.12 25.66 30.41
N LEU A 443 -5.98 26.10 29.87
CA LEU A 443 -5.08 27.07 30.51
C LEU A 443 -5.48 28.53 30.30
N THR A 444 -6.40 28.81 29.36
CA THR A 444 -6.87 30.18 29.06
C THR A 444 -8.21 30.52 29.69
N VAL A 445 -8.83 29.59 30.44
CA VAL A 445 -9.99 29.92 31.29
C VAL A 445 -9.45 30.70 32.50
N PRO A 446 -9.78 31.99 32.65
CA PRO A 446 -9.40 32.72 33.85
C PRO A 446 -10.05 32.05 35.05
N ALA A 447 -9.26 31.78 36.09
CA ALA A 447 -9.77 31.36 37.38
C ALA A 447 -10.87 32.35 37.79
N LYS A 448 -12.12 31.88 37.83
CA LYS A 448 -13.19 32.66 38.41
C LYS A 448 -12.85 32.84 39.89
N GLY A 449 -12.51 34.06 40.26
CA GLY A 449 -12.40 34.51 41.64
C GLY A 449 -13.74 34.50 42.35
#